data_AF-A0A1R3JM44-F1
#
_entry.id   AF-A0A1R3JM44-F1
#
_cell.length_a   1.000
_cell.length_b   1.000
_cell.length_c   1.000
_cell.angle_alpha   90.00
_cell.angle_beta   90.00
_cell.angle_gamma   90.00
#
_symmetry.space_group_name_H-M   'P 1'
#
loop_
_entity.id
_entity.type
_entity.pdbx_description
1 polymer ?
#
loop_
_entity_poly.entity_id
_entity_poly.type
_entity_poly.pdbx_seq_one_letter_code
_entity_poly.pdbx_strand_id
1 'polypeptide(L)'
;MHHYWPIKDDDKCRSIKHAVDWGNSHQQEAQAMGKAASEFIREELKMDYVYDYMFHLLNEYSKLLRYKPTVPRKAVELCSETMACPARGLEKQFMMESMVKGPSVTSSS
;
A
#
# COMPACT_ATOMS: atom_id res chain seq x y z
N MET A 1 0.75 20.58 3.11
CA MET A 1 -0.09 19.89 2.12
C MET A 1 -1.05 19.00 2.90
N HIS A 2 -2.36 19.20 2.78
CA HIS A 2 -3.35 18.37 3.48
C HIS A 2 -3.96 17.42 2.45
N HIS A 3 -3.82 16.12 2.66
CA HIS A 3 -4.34 15.07 1.76
C HIS A 3 -5.66 14.46 2.28
N TYR A 4 -6.10 14.84 3.48
CA TYR A 4 -7.33 14.34 4.09
C TYR A 4 -7.80 15.28 5.20
N TRP A 5 -9.06 15.11 5.59
CA TRP A 5 -9.65 15.76 6.76
C TRP A 5 -9.68 14.78 7.94
N PRO A 6 -9.00 15.06 9.07
CA PRO A 6 -8.98 14.17 10.22
C PRO A 6 -10.34 14.17 10.95
N ILE A 7 -10.78 12.98 11.37
CA ILE A 7 -11.98 12.79 12.19
C ILE A 7 -11.55 12.33 13.57
N LYS A 8 -12.09 12.96 14.62
CA LYS A 8 -11.81 12.57 16.01
C LYS A 8 -12.50 11.24 16.34
N ASP A 9 -11.77 10.33 16.97
CA ASP A 9 -12.27 8.99 17.28
C ASP A 9 -13.29 9.00 18.45
N ASP A 10 -13.09 9.90 19.42
CA ASP A 10 -13.92 10.09 20.61
C ASP A 10 -15.20 10.91 20.36
N ASP A 11 -15.28 11.64 19.25
CA ASP A 11 -16.42 12.49 18.89
C ASP A 11 -16.71 12.49 17.38
N LYS A 12 -16.91 11.27 16.84
CA LYS A 12 -17.08 11.04 15.40
C LYS A 12 -18.26 11.81 14.82
N CYS A 13 -19.43 11.76 15.45
CA CYS A 13 -20.65 12.34 14.89
C CYS A 13 -20.54 13.85 14.69
N ARG A 14 -20.05 14.60 15.69
CA ARG A 14 -19.87 16.06 15.56
C ARG A 14 -18.70 16.40 14.62
N SER A 15 -17.62 15.63 14.67
CA SER A 15 -16.47 15.82 13.78
C SER A 15 -16.84 15.62 12.31
N ILE A 16 -17.60 14.58 11.99
CA ILE A 16 -18.09 14.30 10.63
C ILE A 16 -19.05 15.40 10.19
N LYS A 17 -20.01 15.79 11.04
CA LYS A 17 -20.94 16.89 10.70
C LYS A 17 -20.17 18.16 10.37
N HIS A 18 -19.20 18.53 11.19
CA HIS A 18 -18.38 19.72 10.95
C HIS A 18 -17.57 19.62 9.65
N ALA A 19 -16.97 18.46 9.36
CA ALA A 19 -16.25 18.23 8.12
C ALA A 19 -17.16 18.38 6.88
N VAL A 20 -18.38 17.86 6.95
CA VAL A 20 -19.38 17.96 5.87
C VAL A 20 -19.85 19.40 5.69
N ASP A 21 -20.22 20.09 6.78
CA ASP A 21 -20.66 21.49 6.72
C ASP A 21 -19.54 22.40 6.17
N TRP A 22 -18.29 22.15 6.57
CA TRP A 22 -17.13 22.86 6.05
C TRP A 22 -16.91 22.57 4.56
N GLY A 23 -16.91 21.29 4.15
CA GLY A 23 -16.71 20.91 2.76
C GLY A 23 -17.79 21.44 1.82
N ASN A 24 -19.04 21.52 2.28
CA ASN A 24 -20.15 22.11 1.52
C ASN A 24 -19.99 23.63 1.33
N SER A 25 -19.37 24.32 2.28
CA SER A 25 -19.11 25.77 2.21
C SER A 25 -17.78 26.15 1.56
N HIS A 26 -16.83 25.21 1.44
CA HIS A 26 -15.47 25.41 0.91
C HIS A 26 -15.17 24.41 -0.21
N GLN A 27 -16.00 24.43 -1.26
CA GLN A 27 -15.97 23.41 -2.30
C GLN A 27 -14.64 23.36 -3.07
N GLN A 28 -14.01 24.52 -3.32
CA GLN A 28 -12.76 24.58 -4.08
C GLN A 28 -11.60 23.99 -3.27
N GLU A 29 -11.54 24.30 -1.97
CA GLU A 29 -10.53 23.78 -1.05
C GLU A 29 -10.73 22.28 -0.82
N ALA A 30 -11.98 21.83 -0.68
CA ALA A 30 -12.31 20.41 -0.59
C ALA A 30 -11.89 19.65 -1.85
N GLN A 31 -12.15 20.21 -3.04
CA GLN A 31 -11.71 19.62 -4.30
C GLN A 31 -10.19 19.60 -4.44
N ALA A 32 -9.51 20.68 -4.07
CA ALA A 32 -8.04 20.76 -4.10
C ALA A 32 -7.41 19.70 -3.17
N MET A 33 -7.98 19.50 -1.98
CA MET A 33 -7.56 18.46 -1.04
C MET A 33 -7.75 17.06 -1.63
N GLY A 34 -8.92 16.79 -2.22
CA GLY A 34 -9.21 15.50 -2.88
C GLY A 34 -8.28 15.21 -4.07
N LYS A 35 -7.95 16.24 -4.86
CA LYS A 35 -6.99 16.13 -5.96
C LYS A 35 -5.59 15.83 -5.45
N ALA A 36 -5.09 16.57 -4.45
CA ALA A 36 -3.79 16.33 -3.84
C ALA A 36 -3.70 14.95 -3.17
N ALA A 37 -4.80 14.44 -2.61
CA ALA A 37 -4.88 13.08 -2.09
C ALA A 37 -4.74 12.03 -3.20
N SER A 38 -5.51 12.21 -4.27
CA SER A 38 -5.55 11.28 -5.41
C SER A 38 -4.21 11.23 -6.15
N GLU A 39 -3.57 12.39 -6.34
CA GLU A 39 -2.22 12.51 -6.90
C GLU A 39 -1.20 11.79 -6.02
N PHE A 40 -1.23 11.99 -4.71
CA PHE A 40 -0.34 11.27 -3.78
C PHE A 40 -0.49 9.76 -3.87
N ILE A 41 -1.72 9.23 -3.84
CA ILE A 41 -1.94 7.77 -3.99
C ILE A 41 -1.39 7.27 -5.32
N ARG A 42 -1.64 8.01 -6.41
CA ARG A 42 -1.22 7.60 -7.76
C ARG A 42 0.29 7.68 -7.94
N GLU A 43 0.95 8.66 -7.34
CA GLU A 43 2.34 9.00 -7.64
C GLU A 43 3.33 8.44 -6.62
N GLU A 44 2.97 8.47 -5.34
CA GLU A 44 3.82 8.13 -4.19
C GLU A 44 3.46 6.77 -3.57
N LEU A 45 2.30 6.19 -3.86
CA LEU A 45 1.89 4.85 -3.42
C LEU A 45 1.68 3.87 -4.58
N LYS A 46 2.56 3.95 -5.58
CA LYS A 46 2.63 2.98 -6.68
C LYS A 46 3.09 1.61 -6.17
N MET A 47 2.64 0.55 -6.84
CA MET A 47 3.07 -0.83 -6.52
C MET A 47 4.59 -0.99 -6.55
N ASP A 48 5.29 -0.28 -7.44
CA ASP A 48 6.75 -0.28 -7.50
C ASP A 48 7.38 0.19 -6.17
N TYR A 49 6.83 1.23 -5.55
CA TYR A 49 7.29 1.73 -4.24
C TYR A 49 6.86 0.82 -3.09
N VAL A 50 5.70 0.15 -3.19
CA VAL A 50 5.31 -0.87 -2.22
C VAL A 50 6.30 -2.04 -2.23
N TYR A 51 6.66 -2.54 -3.41
CA TYR A 51 7.64 -3.62 -3.55
C TYR A 51 9.05 -3.20 -3.12
N ASP A 52 9.50 -2.01 -3.52
CA ASP A 52 10.79 -1.47 -3.08
C ASP A 52 10.87 -1.33 -1.56
N TYR A 53 9.81 -0.78 -0.94
CA TYR A 53 9.72 -0.68 0.51
C TYR A 53 9.75 -2.04 1.21
N MET A 54 8.97 -3.03 0.73
CA MET A 54 8.97 -4.37 1.30
C MET A 54 10.35 -5.04 1.19
N PHE A 55 10.99 -4.92 0.03
CA PHE A 55 12.32 -5.45 -0.19
C PHE A 55 13.35 -4.79 0.74
N HIS A 56 13.35 -3.46 0.80
CA HIS A 56 14.23 -2.68 1.67
C HIS A 56 14.04 -3.08 3.14
N LEU A 57 12.79 -3.15 3.61
CA LEU A 57 12.45 -3.54 4.98
C LEU A 57 12.98 -4.94 5.33
N LEU A 58 12.71 -5.93 4.47
CA LEU A 58 13.19 -7.30 4.70
C LEU A 58 14.72 -7.39 4.67
N ASN A 59 15.35 -6.65 3.77
CA ASN A 59 16.81 -6.60 3.66
C ASN A 59 17.45 -6.01 4.93
N GLU A 60 16.98 -4.85 5.39
CA GLU A 60 17.51 -4.22 6.61
C GLU A 60 17.21 -5.06 7.87
N TYR A 61 16.01 -5.64 7.96
CA TYR A 61 15.66 -6.52 9.06
C TYR A 61 16.54 -7.78 9.12
N SER A 62 16.89 -8.35 7.95
CA SER A 62 17.74 -9.55 7.90
C SER A 62 19.12 -9.33 8.54
N LYS A 63 19.65 -8.10 8.51
CA LYS A 63 20.94 -7.74 9.13
C LYS A 63 20.91 -7.80 10.66
N LEU A 64 19.73 -7.73 11.27
CA LEU A 64 19.54 -7.80 12.72
C LEU A 64 19.56 -9.24 13.25
N LEU A 65 19.50 -10.24 12.36
CA LEU A 65 19.45 -11.65 12.75
C LEU A 65 20.77 -12.07 13.42
N ARG A 66 20.67 -12.58 14.64
CA ARG A 66 21.82 -13.07 15.43
C ARG A 66 22.06 -14.58 15.29
N TYR A 67 21.39 -15.21 14.34
CA TYR A 67 21.50 -16.64 14.06
C TYR A 67 21.48 -16.86 12.55
N LYS A 68 21.97 -18.03 12.12
CA LYS A 68 21.89 -18.44 10.71
C LYS A 68 20.51 -19.05 10.45
N PRO A 69 19.68 -18.46 9.57
CA PRO A 69 18.39 -19.06 9.21
C PRO A 69 18.56 -20.44 8.58
N THR A 70 17.68 -21.37 8.94
CA THR A 70 17.63 -22.73 8.37
C THR A 70 16.20 -23.07 8.02
N VAL A 71 15.99 -23.78 6.90
CA VAL A 71 14.66 -24.20 6.47
C VAL A 71 14.09 -25.24 7.44
N PRO A 72 12.92 -25.00 8.07
CA PRO A 72 12.27 -25.99 8.92
C PRO A 72 11.79 -27.22 8.14
N ARG A 73 11.84 -28.42 8.74
CA ARG A 73 11.41 -29.68 8.10
C ARG A 73 9.96 -29.68 7.58
N LYS A 74 9.09 -28.86 8.18
CA LYS A 74 7.66 -28.75 7.82
C LYS A 74 7.36 -27.50 6.99
N ALA A 75 8.38 -26.80 6.52
CA ALA A 75 8.17 -25.65 5.64
C ALA A 75 7.53 -26.13 4.34
N VAL A 76 6.53 -25.37 3.88
CA VAL A 76 5.90 -25.55 2.58
C VAL A 76 6.41 -24.43 1.70
N GLU A 77 6.93 -24.77 0.52
CA GLU A 77 7.35 -23.80 -0.46
C GLU A 77 6.13 -23.02 -0.98
N LEU A 78 6.27 -21.70 -1.05
CA LEU A 78 5.24 -20.81 -1.58
C LEU A 78 5.77 -20.21 -2.88
N CYS A 79 5.10 -20.51 -3.99
CA CYS A 79 5.35 -19.89 -5.29
C CYS A 79 4.36 -18.73 -5.51
N SER A 80 4.72 -17.73 -6.31
CA SER A 80 3.87 -16.57 -6.61
C SER A 80 2.51 -16.98 -7.19
N GLU A 81 2.48 -18.01 -8.04
CA GLU A 81 1.26 -18.56 -8.63
C GLU A 81 0.35 -19.18 -7.57
N THR A 82 0.96 -19.82 -6.56
CA THR A 82 0.21 -20.46 -5.47
C THR A 82 -0.34 -19.47 -4.44
N MET A 83 0.24 -18.26 -4.35
CA MET A 83 -0.28 -17.20 -3.47
C MET A 83 -1.66 -16.69 -3.89
N ALA A 84 -1.94 -16.63 -5.19
CA ALA A 84 -3.23 -16.19 -5.72
C ALA A 84 -4.29 -17.32 -5.76
N CYS A 85 -3.91 -18.58 -5.53
CA CYS A 85 -4.82 -19.72 -5.57
C CYS A 85 -6.00 -19.65 -4.57
N PRO A 86 -5.82 -19.28 -3.29
CA PRO A 86 -6.93 -19.22 -2.33
C PRO A 86 -7.87 -18.02 -2.56
N ALA A 87 -7.40 -16.96 -3.22
CA ALA A 87 -8.19 -15.75 -3.48
C ALA A 87 -9.34 -15.99 -4.46
N ARG A 88 -10.42 -15.20 -4.35
CA ARG A 88 -11.62 -15.32 -5.20
C ARG A 88 -12.06 -13.97 -5.74
N GLY A 89 -12.75 -13.98 -6.88
CA GLY A 89 -13.31 -12.77 -7.49
C GLY A 89 -12.24 -11.71 -7.79
N LEU A 90 -12.53 -10.46 -7.46
CA LEU A 90 -11.65 -9.31 -7.74
C LEU A 90 -10.29 -9.39 -7.05
N GLU A 91 -10.24 -9.98 -5.84
CA GLU A 91 -8.98 -10.17 -5.12
C GLU A 91 -8.00 -11.02 -5.94
N LYS A 92 -8.47 -12.15 -6.48
CA LYS A 92 -7.65 -13.01 -7.34
C LYS A 92 -7.20 -12.28 -8.60
N GLN A 93 -8.10 -11.51 -9.21
CA GLN A 93 -7.77 -10.75 -10.41
C GLN A 93 -6.65 -9.74 -10.13
N PHE A 94 -6.79 -8.93 -9.08
CA PHE A 94 -5.78 -7.93 -8.73
C PHE A 94 -4.45 -8.55 -8.29
N MET A 95 -4.47 -9.66 -7.55
CA MET A 95 -3.25 -10.39 -7.20
C MET A 95 -2.52 -10.87 -8.45
N MET A 96 -3.22 -11.45 -9.42
CA MET A 96 -2.62 -11.90 -10.68
C MET A 96 -2.11 -10.74 -11.54
N GLU A 97 -2.83 -9.62 -11.61
CA GLU A 97 -2.41 -8.41 -12.35
C GLU A 97 -1.16 -7.75 -11.73
N SER A 98 -1.01 -7.85 -10.40
CA SER A 98 0.14 -7.30 -9.67
C SER A 98 1.39 -8.18 -9.71
N MET A 99 1.32 -9.40 -10.27
CA MET A 99 2.46 -10.32 -10.30
C MET A 99 3.60 -9.76 -11.15
N VAL A 100 4.74 -9.52 -10.51
CA VAL A 100 6.00 -9.18 -11.17
C VAL A 100 6.58 -10.45 -11.81
N LYS A 101 6.67 -10.47 -13.15
CA LYS A 101 7.14 -11.65 -13.92
C LYS A 101 8.66 -11.86 -13.88
N GLY A 102 9.40 -10.90 -13.33
CA GLY A 102 10.84 -10.92 -13.19
C GLY A 102 11.39 -9.52 -12.89
N PRO A 103 12.65 -9.40 -12.48
CA PRO A 103 13.30 -8.10 -12.29
C PRO A 103 13.31 -7.31 -13.61
N SER A 104 13.10 -5.99 -13.52
CA SER A 104 13.21 -5.10 -14.68
C SER A 104 14.63 -5.14 -15.22
N VAL A 105 14.78 -5.51 -16.50
CA VAL A 105 16.05 -5.41 -17.22
C VAL A 105 16.28 -3.93 -17.59
N THR A 106 16.58 -3.10 -16.61
CA THR A 106 17.25 -1.83 -16.88
C THR A 106 18.73 -2.14 -16.86
N SER A 107 19.32 -2.26 -18.05
CA SER A 107 20.76 -2.31 -18.22
C SER A 107 21.37 -1.11 -17.49
N SER A 108 21.99 -1.37 -16.33
CA SER A 108 22.95 -0.44 -15.75
C SER A 108 24.13 -0.40 -16.72
N SER A 109 24.13 0.61 -17.59
CA SER A 109 25.29 1.01 -18.38
C SER A 109 26.09 2.03 -17.59
#